data_AF-A0A2V8XY82-F1
#
_entry.id   AF-A0A2V8XY82-F1
#
_cell.length_a   1.000
_cell.length_b   1.000
_cell.length_c   1.000
_cell.angle_alpha   90.00
_cell.angle_beta   90.00
_cell.angle_gamma   90.00
#
_symmetry.space_group_name_H-M   'P 1'
#
loop_
_entity.id
_entity.type
_entity.pdbx_description
1 polymer ?
#
loop_
_entity_poly.entity_id
_entity_poly.type
_entity_poly.pdbx_seq_one_letter_code
_entity_poly.pdbx_strand_id
1 'polypeptide(L)'
;MTVVGAVGFLTVEPVLSCQHRQTRPLPTPHPYPNGRDPNAAPGNDEPSRLNRGAIEEENLRRLRAEAAKLYEMAGELKTEVERTDPHATVSVSLIKKTQEIEKLAKQIRGLAKGLS
;
A
#
# COMPACT_ATOMS: atom_id res chain seq x y z
N MET A 1 -13.82 16.59 54.27
CA MET A 1 -13.11 17.78 54.80
C MET A 1 -12.07 18.17 53.77
N THR A 2 -12.38 18.96 52.75
CA THR A 2 -12.53 20.44 52.70
C THR A 2 -11.26 21.17 53.07
N VAL A 3 -10.53 21.65 52.05
CA VAL A 3 -9.78 22.92 52.15
C VAL A 3 -10.13 23.74 50.91
N VAL A 4 -10.71 24.90 51.18
CA VAL A 4 -11.09 25.97 50.27
C VAL A 4 -10.14 27.14 50.51
N GLY A 5 -9.80 27.90 49.48
CA GLY A 5 -9.22 29.25 49.57
C GLY A 5 -8.41 29.60 48.32
N ALA A 6 -8.40 30.81 47.76
CA ALA A 6 -9.15 32.04 48.01
C ALA A 6 -9.07 32.91 46.72
N VAL A 7 -9.92 33.94 46.65
CA VAL A 7 -10.28 34.73 45.47
C VAL A 7 -9.43 36.01 45.34
N GLY A 8 -9.12 36.39 44.10
CA GLY A 8 -9.18 37.77 43.60
C GLY A 8 -7.90 38.61 43.64
N PHE A 9 -7.60 39.31 42.55
CA PHE A 9 -7.71 40.78 42.45
C PHE A 9 -7.67 41.23 40.98
N LEU A 10 -8.47 42.27 40.68
CA LEU A 10 -8.61 43.01 39.42
C LEU A 10 -7.41 43.95 39.19
N THR A 11 -7.13 44.36 37.94
CA THR A 11 -7.35 45.73 37.41
C THR A 11 -6.44 46.10 36.21
N VAL A 12 -7.10 46.38 35.08
CA VAL A 12 -6.98 47.56 34.18
C VAL A 12 -5.72 47.76 33.30
N GLU A 13 -5.96 47.74 31.97
CA GLU A 13 -5.09 48.20 30.86
C GLU A 13 -5.02 49.75 30.76
N PRO A 14 -4.38 50.42 29.78
CA PRO A 14 -3.38 50.03 28.77
C PRO A 14 -2.15 50.96 28.79
N VAL A 15 -1.05 50.61 28.11
CA VAL A 15 -0.07 51.62 27.70
C VAL A 15 0.08 51.56 26.19
N LEU A 16 -0.41 52.61 25.54
CA LEU A 16 -0.06 52.95 24.16
C LEU A 16 1.46 53.06 24.08
N SER A 17 2.08 52.22 23.26
CA SER A 17 3.40 52.51 22.72
C SER A 17 3.34 52.44 21.20
N CYS A 18 3.35 53.64 20.64
CA CYS A 18 3.83 54.08 19.34
C CYS A 18 4.08 52.98 18.30
N GLN A 19 3.18 52.97 17.31
CA GLN A 19 3.34 52.38 16.01
C GLN A 19 4.59 52.94 15.29
N HIS A 20 5.71 52.22 15.35
CA HIS A 20 6.75 52.34 14.34
C HIS A 20 6.50 51.31 13.25
N ARG A 21 5.89 51.78 12.16
CA ARG A 21 5.60 51.00 10.96
C ARG A 21 6.92 50.74 10.22
N GLN A 22 7.68 49.74 10.66
CA GLN A 22 8.74 49.14 9.86
C GLN A 22 8.16 47.90 9.17
N THR A 23 7.72 48.09 7.93
CA THR A 23 7.50 47.01 6.97
C THR A 23 8.81 46.24 6.80
N ARG A 24 9.00 45.18 7.58
CA ARG A 24 10.07 44.21 7.35
C ARG A 24 9.69 43.43 6.09
N PRO A 25 10.53 43.38 5.05
CA PRO A 25 10.29 42.50 3.92
C PRO A 25 10.20 41.06 4.43
N LEU A 26 9.14 40.36 4.06
CA LEU A 26 8.97 38.94 4.32
C LEU A 26 10.20 38.22 3.72
N PRO A 27 10.95 37.42 4.50
CA PRO A 27 11.97 36.57 3.90
C PRO A 27 11.26 35.62 2.93
N THR A 28 11.66 35.68 1.66
CA THR A 28 11.21 34.74 0.64
C THR A 28 11.46 33.31 1.14
N PRO A 29 10.45 32.42 1.12
CA PRO A 29 10.64 31.04 1.48
C PRO A 29 11.71 30.46 0.55
N HIS A 30 12.85 30.09 1.09
CA HIS A 30 13.82 29.30 0.34
C HIS A 30 13.16 27.93 0.14
N PRO A 31 12.97 27.46 -1.10
CA PRO A 31 12.50 26.11 -1.34
C PRO A 31 13.51 25.17 -0.70
N TYR A 32 13.09 24.36 0.27
CA TYR A 32 13.92 23.26 0.75
C TYR A 32 14.31 22.41 -0.47
N PRO A 33 15.58 21.97 -0.60
CA PRO A 33 16.05 21.25 -1.79
C PRO A 33 15.18 20.05 -2.18
N ASN A 34 14.44 19.49 -1.21
CA ASN A 34 13.56 18.33 -1.37
C ASN A 34 12.08 18.62 -1.04
N GLY A 35 11.69 19.89 -0.90
CA GLY A 35 10.30 20.31 -0.61
C GLY A 35 9.73 19.89 0.76
N ARG A 36 10.56 19.31 1.65
CA ARG A 36 10.13 18.79 2.95
C ARG A 36 10.62 19.69 4.09
N ASP A 37 9.69 20.31 4.79
CA ASP A 37 9.96 21.11 6.00
C ASP A 37 10.32 20.17 7.17
N PRO A 38 11.51 20.30 7.78
CA PRO A 38 11.92 19.47 8.91
C PRO A 38 11.11 19.73 10.20
N ASN A 39 10.33 20.81 10.27
CA ASN A 39 9.40 21.11 11.38
C ASN A 39 7.95 20.74 11.07
N ALA A 40 7.66 20.16 9.89
CA ALA A 40 6.33 19.62 9.64
C ALA A 40 6.06 18.48 10.62
N ALA A 41 4.97 18.61 11.41
CA ALA A 41 4.43 17.50 12.18
C ALA A 41 4.35 16.27 11.27
N PRO A 42 4.68 15.05 11.74
CA PRO A 42 4.61 13.86 10.91
C PRO A 42 3.20 13.76 10.34
N GLY A 43 3.07 14.16 9.07
CA GLY A 43 1.84 14.04 8.33
C GLY A 43 1.51 12.56 8.32
N ASN A 44 0.28 12.24 8.70
CA ASN A 44 -0.26 10.90 8.62
C ASN A 44 -0.45 10.53 7.14
N ASP A 45 0.64 10.46 6.38
CA ASP A 45 0.71 9.79 5.07
C ASP A 45 0.79 8.27 5.29
N GLU A 46 -0.04 7.75 6.22
CA GLU A 46 -0.34 6.32 6.24
C GLU A 46 -1.20 6.08 4.99
N PRO A 47 -0.77 5.24 4.04
CA PRO A 47 -1.61 4.89 2.90
C PRO A 47 -2.94 4.36 3.47
N SER A 48 -3.99 5.18 3.31
CA SER A 48 -5.27 5.01 3.99
C SER A 48 -5.72 3.57 3.89
N ARG A 49 -6.02 2.94 5.04
CA ARG A 49 -6.54 1.57 5.18
C ARG A 49 -7.61 1.19 4.15
N LEU A 50 -8.35 2.18 3.64
CA LEU A 50 -9.29 2.08 2.51
C LEU A 50 -8.69 1.48 1.23
N ASN A 51 -7.46 1.84 0.85
CA ASN A 51 -6.81 1.27 -0.33
C ASN A 51 -6.37 -0.19 -0.12
N ARG A 52 -6.08 -0.58 1.12
CA ARG A 52 -5.65 -1.96 1.44
C ARG A 52 -6.75 -2.97 1.15
N GLY A 53 -7.98 -2.70 1.61
CA GLY A 53 -9.12 -3.59 1.36
C GLY A 53 -9.45 -3.77 -0.13
N ALA A 54 -9.33 -2.71 -0.93
CA ALA A 54 -9.53 -2.79 -2.38
C ALA A 54 -8.46 -3.64 -3.09
N ILE A 55 -7.21 -3.57 -2.63
CA ILE A 55 -6.10 -4.38 -3.15
C ILE A 55 -6.28 -5.85 -2.76
N GLU A 56 -6.72 -6.14 -1.54
CA GLU A 56 -7.00 -7.50 -1.07
C GLU A 56 -8.14 -8.16 -1.85
N GLU A 57 -9.24 -7.44 -2.09
CA GLU A 57 -10.36 -7.96 -2.88
C GLU A 57 -9.93 -8.29 -4.32
N GLU A 58 -9.17 -7.41 -4.97
CA GLU A 58 -8.65 -7.67 -6.31
C GLU A 58 -7.67 -8.86 -6.33
N ASN A 59 -6.80 -8.99 -5.32
CA ASN A 59 -5.90 -10.13 -5.19
C ASN A 59 -6.68 -11.44 -5.02
N LEU A 60 -7.76 -11.44 -4.22
CA LEU A 60 -8.62 -12.61 -4.04
C LEU A 60 -9.35 -12.99 -5.34
N ARG A 61 -9.89 -12.00 -6.06
CA ARG A 61 -10.53 -12.21 -7.36
C ARG A 61 -9.56 -12.83 -8.37
N ARG A 62 -8.35 -12.27 -8.46
CA ARG A 62 -7.29 -12.80 -9.33
C ARG A 62 -6.86 -14.20 -8.90
N LEU A 63 -6.70 -14.43 -7.60
CA LEU A 63 -6.33 -15.75 -7.07
C LEU A 63 -7.33 -16.83 -7.49
N ARG A 64 -8.64 -16.55 -7.40
CA ARG A 64 -9.69 -17.48 -7.85
C ARG A 64 -9.60 -17.75 -9.36
N ALA A 65 -9.39 -16.71 -10.16
CA ALA A 65 -9.30 -16.85 -11.62
C ALA A 65 -8.06 -17.66 -12.03
N GLU A 66 -6.88 -17.35 -11.47
CA GLU A 66 -5.65 -18.08 -11.79
C GLU A 66 -5.72 -19.54 -11.30
N ALA A 67 -6.36 -19.81 -10.15
CA ALA A 67 -6.57 -21.17 -9.66
C ALA A 67 -7.48 -22.00 -10.59
N ALA A 68 -8.55 -21.40 -11.13
CA ALA A 68 -9.42 -22.05 -12.10
C ALA A 68 -8.66 -22.39 -13.39
N LYS A 69 -7.85 -21.44 -13.90
CA LYS A 69 -6.99 -21.66 -15.07
C LYS A 69 -5.96 -22.77 -14.83
N LEU A 70 -5.39 -22.84 -13.62
CA LEU A 70 -4.43 -23.89 -13.25
C LEU A 70 -5.09 -25.27 -13.32
N TYR A 71 -6.32 -25.39 -12.83
CA TYR A 71 -7.09 -26.63 -12.89
C TYR A 71 -7.35 -27.08 -14.33
N GLU A 72 -7.75 -26.16 -15.20
CA GLU A 72 -7.97 -26.44 -16.63
C GLU A 72 -6.70 -26.95 -17.31
N MET A 73 -5.58 -26.22 -17.20
CA MET A 73 -4.31 -26.61 -17.83
C MET A 73 -3.76 -27.92 -17.27
N ALA A 74 -3.94 -28.19 -15.98
CA ALA A 74 -3.55 -29.48 -15.39
C ALA A 74 -4.39 -30.63 -15.96
N GLY A 75 -5.68 -30.42 -16.21
CA GLY A 75 -6.55 -31.39 -16.87
C GLY A 75 -6.13 -31.66 -18.33
N GLU A 76 -5.78 -30.61 -19.08
CA GLU A 76 -5.23 -30.76 -20.42
C GLU A 76 -3.92 -31.55 -20.41
N LEU A 77 -3.00 -31.20 -19.50
CA LEU A 77 -1.71 -31.88 -19.36
C LEU A 77 -1.91 -33.38 -19.08
N LYS A 78 -2.81 -33.73 -18.15
CA LYS A 78 -3.17 -35.12 -17.88
C LYS A 78 -3.64 -35.83 -19.15
N THR A 79 -4.52 -35.18 -19.90
CA THR A 79 -5.07 -35.75 -21.14
C THR A 79 -3.98 -35.96 -22.20
N GLU A 80 -3.03 -35.03 -22.34
CA GLU A 80 -1.91 -35.17 -23.28
C GLU A 80 -0.94 -36.28 -22.83
N VAL A 81 -0.67 -36.40 -21.53
CA VAL A 81 0.14 -37.49 -20.96
C VAL A 81 -0.52 -38.86 -21.20
N GLU A 82 -1.82 -39.00 -20.94
CA GLU A 82 -2.55 -40.26 -21.11
C GLU A 82 -2.61 -40.72 -22.57
N ARG A 83 -2.47 -39.80 -23.52
CA ARG A 83 -2.45 -40.08 -24.96
C ARG A 83 -1.03 -40.26 -25.51
N THR A 84 -0.01 -39.96 -24.71
CA THR A 84 1.39 -40.07 -25.13
C THR A 84 1.80 -41.55 -25.15
N ASP A 85 2.28 -42.02 -26.30
CA ASP A 85 2.81 -43.37 -26.45
C ASP A 85 4.08 -43.54 -25.59
N PRO A 86 4.16 -44.56 -24.72
CA PRO A 86 5.33 -44.82 -23.88
C PRO A 86 6.63 -45.08 -24.67
N HIS A 87 6.54 -45.42 -25.96
CA HIS A 87 7.69 -45.60 -26.84
C HIS A 87 8.03 -44.36 -27.68
N ALA A 88 7.19 -43.32 -27.62
CA ALA A 88 7.43 -42.06 -28.31
C ALA A 88 8.17 -41.06 -27.41
N THR A 89 8.94 -40.18 -28.04
CA THR A 89 9.61 -39.07 -27.35
C THR A 89 8.57 -38.06 -26.88
N VAL A 90 8.70 -37.60 -25.63
CA VAL A 90 7.82 -36.57 -25.06
C VAL A 90 7.83 -35.31 -25.94
N SER A 91 6.64 -34.82 -26.27
CA SER A 91 6.49 -33.66 -27.14
C SER A 91 7.00 -32.37 -26.48
N VAL A 92 7.57 -31.49 -27.30
CA VAL A 92 7.96 -30.15 -26.84
C VAL A 92 6.73 -29.34 -26.38
N SER A 93 5.54 -29.63 -26.92
CA SER A 93 4.28 -29.01 -26.47
C SER A 93 3.95 -29.36 -25.02
N LEU A 94 4.11 -30.63 -24.64
CA LEU A 94 3.85 -31.09 -23.28
C LEU A 94 4.78 -30.37 -22.29
N ILE A 95 6.07 -30.28 -22.61
CA ILE A 95 7.06 -29.58 -21.78
C ILE A 95 6.73 -28.08 -21.66
N LYS A 96 6.26 -27.44 -22.74
CA LYS A 96 5.83 -26.03 -22.67
C LYS A 96 4.62 -25.85 -21.75
N LYS A 97 3.63 -26.75 -21.81
CA LYS A 97 2.47 -26.71 -20.92
C LYS A 97 2.86 -26.87 -19.45
N THR A 98 3.81 -27.76 -19.13
CA THR A 98 4.29 -27.90 -17.74
C THR A 98 4.97 -26.62 -17.24
N GLN A 99 5.75 -25.95 -18.08
CA GLN A 99 6.37 -24.67 -17.74
C GLN A 99 5.34 -23.55 -17.50
N GLU A 100 4.27 -23.51 -18.30
CA GLU A 100 3.17 -22.56 -18.10
C GLU A 100 2.44 -22.79 -16.78
N ILE A 101 2.18 -24.05 -16.43
CA ILE A 101 1.63 -24.46 -15.14
C ILE A 101 2.54 -24.02 -13.98
N GLU A 102 3.85 -24.21 -14.09
CA GLU A 102 4.81 -23.76 -13.06
C GLU A 102 4.77 -22.24 -12.88
N LYS A 103 4.75 -21.49 -13.97
CA LYS A 103 4.66 -20.03 -13.94
C LYS A 103 3.37 -19.58 -13.25
N LEU A 104 2.24 -20.21 -13.59
CA LEU A 104 0.95 -19.89 -13.01
C LEU A 104 0.92 -20.20 -11.51
N ALA A 105 1.46 -21.35 -11.09
CA ALA A 105 1.56 -21.70 -9.68
C ALA A 105 2.40 -20.69 -8.88
N LYS A 106 3.50 -20.19 -9.47
CA LYS A 106 4.31 -19.10 -8.86
C LYS A 106 3.51 -17.80 -8.71
N GLN A 107 2.70 -17.44 -9.70
CA GLN A 107 1.83 -16.26 -9.64
C GLN A 107 0.77 -16.38 -8.54
N ILE A 108 0.09 -17.53 -8.45
CA ILE A 108 -0.88 -17.85 -7.39
C ILE A 108 -0.24 -17.70 -6.01
N ARG A 109 0.97 -18.25 -5.82
CA ARG A 109 1.72 -18.08 -4.56
C ARG A 109 2.02 -16.61 -4.25
N GLY A 110 2.35 -15.82 -5.26
CA GLY A 110 2.58 -14.37 -5.12
C GLY A 110 1.33 -13.62 -4.66
N LEU A 111 0.19 -13.89 -5.28
CA LEU A 111 -1.10 -13.30 -4.91
C LEU A 111 -1.52 -13.71 -3.49
N ALA A 112 -1.34 -14.98 -3.13
CA ALA A 112 -1.67 -15.47 -1.79
C ALA A 112 -0.84 -14.80 -0.67
N LYS A 113 0.44 -14.53 -0.91
CA LYS A 113 1.28 -13.76 0.03
C LYS A 113 0.85 -12.30 0.17
N GLY A 114 0.19 -11.74 -0.84
CA GLY A 114 -0.37 -10.39 -0.78
C GLY A 114 -1.65 -10.29 0.04
N LEU A 115 -2.18 -11.42 0.52
CA LEU A 115 -3.37 -11.53 1.37
C LEU A 115 -3.04 -11.87 2.83
N SER A 116 -1.76 -12.18 3.14
CA SER A 116 -1.28 -12.63 4.46
C SER A 116 -0.55 -11.53 5.22
#